data_AF-A0A2N9PDR7-F1
#
_entry.id   AF-A0A2N9PDR7-F1
#
_cell.length_a   1.000
_cell.length_b   1.000
_cell.length_c   1.000
_cell.angle_alpha   90.00
_cell.angle_beta   90.00
_cell.angle_gamma   90.00
#
_symmetry.space_group_name_H-M   'P 1'
#
loop_
_entity.id
_entity.type
_entity.pdbx_description
1 polymer ?
#
loop_
_entity_poly.entity_id
_entity_poly.type
_entity_poly.pdbx_seq_one_letter_code
_entity_poly.pdbx_strand_id
1 'polypeptide(L)'
;MSRTRIVGGKITEIVGGEYNIYSTGNIIYNSQKEVTETAKEGIKYGEPESPPLGPKPEIKPKCLVYFRPHDNYDGEFGFDWLRTGDTKKKGDTWFGNIMGKYYESDNVTIFKDTNHWNTNFKKDLRMYDRLLRDYTLFNIPWKQKKGKNAFIYPTPIITLLEGKTATFNLKIEIEELPKKLTLEFKEKEATKHLSLNVQQISGLSKGKHTKSNFLKITCNKAFDTMQTLYVKADGEICGALKIHPNTPKFQKKINVVFVKVKTDINGFEVRGKMTNGGDVFFKKCLNQALVIPNLVIETQDLDCTGNLLWNTFKNKFCTYGQINKNKKGYRVTKDSGLRSYLEQKLKDQFGNKYKGYYTVFFIGEKADWNGFSYFNSTFGVYFDGHNRGTLAHELMHAMTLAHTFDGLSASAKFTYQARTTDNIMDYSHQLTPPIDRKVIYHWQWKVLNSKIL
;
A
#
# COMPACT_ATOMS: atom_id res chain seq x y z
N MET A 1 -24.90 7.11 -8.29
CA MET A 1 -26.37 7.01 -8.13
C MET A 1 -26.73 5.55 -8.24
N SER A 2 -27.48 5.01 -7.29
CA SER A 2 -28.10 3.69 -7.43
C SER A 2 -29.51 3.86 -7.99
N ARG A 3 -29.91 2.98 -8.91
CA ARG A 3 -31.29 2.85 -9.38
C ARG A 3 -31.75 1.46 -9.00
N THR A 4 -32.84 1.37 -8.24
CA THR A 4 -33.48 0.11 -7.90
C THR A 4 -34.86 0.09 -8.53
N ARG A 5 -35.18 -0.96 -9.28
CA ARG A 5 -36.50 -1.17 -9.88
C ARG A 5 -37.03 -2.52 -9.39
N ILE A 6 -38.20 -2.51 -8.77
CA ILE A 6 -38.91 -3.71 -8.31
C ILE A 6 -40.22 -3.77 -9.09
N VAL A 7 -40.51 -4.92 -9.72
CA VAL A 7 -41.70 -5.11 -10.56
C VAL A 7 -42.34 -6.44 -10.18
N GLY A 8 -43.62 -6.43 -9.80
CA GLY A 8 -44.39 -7.64 -9.45
C GLY A 8 -44.97 -8.39 -10.65
N GLY A 9 -44.74 -7.91 -11.87
CA GLY A 9 -45.22 -8.49 -13.13
C GLY A 9 -44.13 -8.60 -14.18
N LYS A 10 -44.50 -8.58 -15.47
CA LYS A 10 -43.56 -8.75 -16.59
C LYS A 10 -42.76 -7.46 -16.86
N ILE A 11 -41.44 -7.60 -17.00
CA ILE A 11 -40.57 -6.57 -17.60
C ILE A 11 -40.28 -6.98 -19.04
N THR A 12 -40.31 -6.03 -19.98
CA THR A 12 -39.87 -6.23 -21.36
C THR A 12 -39.04 -5.04 -21.79
N GLU A 13 -37.79 -5.28 -22.16
CA GLU A 13 -36.86 -4.29 -22.69
C GLU A 13 -36.53 -4.68 -24.14
N ILE A 14 -36.69 -3.75 -25.08
CA ILE A 14 -36.44 -3.97 -26.51
C ILE A 14 -35.42 -2.92 -26.94
N VAL A 15 -34.28 -3.39 -27.46
CA VAL A 15 -33.16 -2.54 -27.88
C VAL A 15 -32.96 -2.73 -29.38
N GLY A 16 -33.03 -1.66 -30.16
CA GLY A 16 -32.84 -1.69 -31.63
C GLY A 16 -31.38 -1.65 -32.08
N GLY A 17 -30.44 -1.69 -31.14
CA GLY A 17 -29.00 -1.60 -31.36
C GLY A 17 -28.24 -2.39 -30.29
N GLU A 18 -27.05 -1.95 -29.91
CA GLU A 18 -26.25 -2.64 -28.90
C GLU A 18 -26.79 -2.47 -27.48
N TYR A 19 -26.80 -3.55 -26.71
CA TYR A 19 -27.10 -3.55 -25.28
C TYR A 19 -25.88 -4.04 -24.51
N ASN A 20 -25.28 -3.16 -23.72
CA ASN A 20 -24.05 -3.45 -22.99
C ASN A 20 -24.26 -3.21 -21.48
N ILE A 21 -23.97 -4.22 -20.65
CA ILE A 21 -24.02 -4.12 -19.18
C ILE A 21 -22.59 -4.13 -18.65
N TYR A 22 -22.27 -3.11 -17.86
CA TYR A 22 -20.95 -2.89 -17.30
C TYR A 22 -21.03 -2.77 -15.79
N SER A 23 -20.22 -3.56 -15.08
CA SER A 23 -20.20 -3.53 -13.61
C SER A 23 -18.76 -3.65 -13.10
N THR A 24 -18.47 -2.92 -12.01
CA THR A 24 -17.23 -3.09 -11.23
C THR A 24 -17.36 -4.19 -10.17
N GLY A 25 -18.58 -4.63 -9.88
CA GLY A 25 -18.88 -5.79 -9.04
C GLY A 25 -19.57 -6.89 -9.85
N ASN A 26 -20.09 -7.90 -9.18
CA ASN A 26 -20.78 -9.00 -9.85
C ASN A 26 -22.04 -8.50 -10.58
N ILE A 27 -22.25 -8.99 -11.79
CA ILE A 27 -23.57 -8.98 -12.44
C ILE A 27 -24.21 -10.31 -12.09
N ILE A 28 -25.37 -10.28 -11.42
CA ILE A 28 -26.03 -11.48 -10.91
C ILE A 28 -27.43 -11.56 -11.49
N TYR A 29 -27.70 -12.62 -12.25
CA TYR A 29 -29.04 -12.98 -12.70
C TYR A 29 -29.55 -14.15 -11.84
N ASN A 30 -30.63 -13.93 -11.08
CA ASN A 30 -31.28 -14.97 -10.29
C ASN A 30 -32.69 -15.21 -10.83
N SER A 31 -33.06 -16.47 -11.06
CA SER A 31 -34.39 -16.88 -11.48
C SER A 31 -34.83 -18.12 -10.70
N GLN A 32 -36.12 -18.19 -10.35
CA GLN A 32 -36.70 -19.39 -9.71
C GLN A 32 -37.03 -20.50 -10.72
N LYS A 33 -36.98 -20.21 -12.03
CA LYS A 33 -37.33 -21.16 -13.08
C LYS A 33 -36.15 -21.34 -14.03
N GLU A 34 -35.99 -20.43 -14.97
CA GLU A 34 -34.94 -20.47 -16.00
C GLU A 34 -34.44 -19.07 -16.34
N VAL A 35 -33.23 -19.01 -16.91
CA VAL A 35 -32.65 -17.83 -17.58
C VAL A 35 -32.29 -18.30 -18.99
N THR A 36 -32.89 -17.71 -20.01
CA THR A 36 -32.73 -18.14 -21.40
C THR A 36 -32.12 -17.01 -22.22
N GLU A 37 -30.94 -17.26 -22.79
CA GLU A 37 -30.25 -16.36 -23.72
C GLU A 37 -30.34 -16.96 -25.14
N THR A 38 -30.82 -16.19 -26.12
CA THR A 38 -30.94 -16.63 -27.51
C THR A 38 -30.31 -15.62 -28.45
N ALA A 39 -29.47 -16.09 -29.38
CA ALA A 39 -28.82 -15.25 -30.38
C ALA A 39 -28.82 -15.95 -31.75
N LYS A 40 -29.08 -15.19 -32.83
CA LYS A 40 -29.10 -15.72 -34.21
C LYS A 40 -27.73 -16.20 -34.70
N GLU A 41 -26.67 -15.46 -34.36
CA GLU A 41 -25.31 -15.71 -34.84
C GLU A 41 -24.43 -16.45 -33.82
N GLY A 42 -24.94 -16.66 -32.60
CA GLY A 42 -24.27 -17.41 -31.54
C GLY A 42 -24.04 -16.59 -30.27
N ILE A 43 -23.78 -17.29 -29.17
CA ILE A 43 -23.45 -16.74 -27.86
C ILE A 43 -21.97 -16.98 -27.60
N LYS A 44 -21.25 -15.95 -27.17
CA LYS A 44 -19.83 -16.04 -26.83
C LYS A 44 -19.62 -15.63 -25.39
N TYR A 45 -19.01 -16.51 -24.61
CA TYR A 45 -18.45 -16.16 -23.30
C TYR A 45 -17.00 -15.75 -23.53
N GLY A 46 -16.76 -14.44 -23.56
CA GLY A 46 -15.42 -13.88 -23.71
C GLY A 46 -14.60 -13.98 -22.42
N GLU A 47 -13.32 -13.61 -22.54
CA GLU A 47 -12.49 -13.35 -21.35
C GLU A 47 -13.06 -12.15 -20.57
N PRO A 48 -12.93 -12.11 -19.24
CA PRO A 48 -13.35 -10.95 -18.44
C PRO A 48 -12.70 -9.66 -18.94
N GLU A 49 -13.50 -8.80 -19.57
CA GLU A 49 -13.09 -7.47 -19.98
C GLU A 49 -13.48 -6.45 -18.91
N SER A 50 -12.64 -5.44 -18.73
CA SER A 50 -12.96 -4.37 -17.80
C SER A 50 -13.94 -3.38 -18.47
N PRO A 51 -14.96 -2.88 -17.76
CA PRO A 51 -15.98 -2.00 -18.35
C PRO A 51 -15.34 -0.76 -19.02
N PRO A 52 -15.92 -0.14 -20.05
CA PRO A 52 -15.40 1.11 -20.58
C PRO A 52 -15.37 2.15 -19.47
N LEU A 53 -14.30 2.96 -19.46
CA LEU A 53 -14.25 4.11 -18.56
C LEU A 53 -15.37 5.05 -19.01
N GLY A 54 -16.39 5.28 -18.16
CA GLY A 54 -17.46 6.23 -18.44
C GLY A 54 -16.95 7.65 -18.72
N PRO A 55 -17.82 8.58 -19.16
CA PRO A 55 -17.40 9.95 -19.47
C PRO A 55 -16.68 10.57 -18.27
N LYS A 56 -15.38 10.85 -18.46
CA LYS A 56 -14.53 11.45 -17.44
C LYS A 56 -14.68 12.96 -17.49
N PRO A 57 -14.69 13.65 -16.34
CA PRO A 57 -14.61 15.11 -16.33
C PRO A 57 -13.35 15.58 -17.08
N GLU A 58 -13.42 16.75 -17.70
CA GLU A 58 -12.32 17.28 -18.53
C GLU A 58 -11.56 18.40 -17.82
N ILE A 59 -10.24 18.43 -18.03
CA ILE A 59 -9.38 19.57 -17.75
C ILE A 59 -9.22 20.35 -19.06
N LYS A 60 -10.07 21.36 -19.25
CA LYS A 60 -10.09 22.20 -20.45
C LYS A 60 -8.95 23.22 -20.51
N PRO A 61 -8.58 23.91 -19.41
CA PRO A 61 -7.47 24.87 -19.46
C PRO A 61 -6.19 24.18 -19.91
N LYS A 62 -5.38 24.83 -20.75
CA LYS A 62 -4.05 24.33 -21.11
C LYS A 62 -3.02 24.57 -20.02
N CYS A 63 -3.39 24.15 -18.81
CA CYS A 63 -2.64 24.20 -17.58
C CYS A 63 -2.89 22.90 -16.79
N LEU A 64 -1.85 22.29 -16.22
CA LEU A 64 -1.95 21.11 -15.36
C LEU A 64 -1.15 21.34 -14.08
N VAL A 65 -1.71 20.94 -12.94
CA VAL A 65 -1.01 20.94 -11.65
C VAL A 65 -1.10 19.57 -11.01
N TYR A 66 0.05 18.93 -10.83
CA TYR A 66 0.20 17.62 -10.19
C TYR A 66 0.79 17.76 -8.79
N PHE A 67 0.20 17.04 -7.84
CA PHE A 67 0.70 16.91 -6.48
C PHE A 67 1.77 15.81 -6.43
N ARG A 68 2.92 16.09 -5.82
CA ARG A 68 4.05 15.17 -5.65
C ARG A 68 4.60 15.23 -4.23
N PRO A 69 5.28 14.16 -3.77
CA PRO A 69 5.81 14.16 -2.41
C PRO A 69 6.82 15.29 -2.27
N HIS A 70 6.79 15.98 -1.12
CA HIS A 70 7.84 16.94 -0.76
C HIS A 70 9.21 16.26 -0.71
N ASP A 71 10.30 17.02 -0.80
CA ASP A 71 11.64 16.49 -1.10
C ASP A 71 12.11 15.41 -0.10
N ASN A 72 11.77 15.58 1.18
CA ASN A 72 12.17 14.68 2.27
C ASN A 72 11.08 13.71 2.70
N TYR A 73 10.06 13.47 1.86
CA TYR A 73 8.96 12.58 2.18
C TYR A 73 9.47 11.21 2.63
N ASP A 74 9.07 10.82 3.83
CA ASP A 74 9.50 9.61 4.51
C ASP A 74 8.30 8.73 4.91
N GLY A 75 7.15 8.91 4.25
CA GLY A 75 5.93 8.14 4.54
C GLY A 75 5.15 8.64 5.76
N GLU A 76 5.35 9.89 6.18
CA GLU A 76 4.77 10.47 7.40
C GLU A 76 3.25 10.72 7.36
N PHE A 77 2.63 10.57 6.19
CA PHE A 77 1.19 10.45 5.96
C PHE A 77 0.97 9.51 4.77
N GLY A 78 -0.24 8.97 4.59
CA GLY A 78 -0.53 8.13 3.42
C GLY A 78 -0.62 8.99 2.17
N PHE A 79 0.13 8.67 1.14
CA PHE A 79 0.07 9.36 -0.15
C PHE A 79 0.27 8.39 -1.31
N ASP A 80 -0.77 8.27 -2.13
CA ASP A 80 -0.75 7.47 -3.34
C ASP A 80 -1.01 8.35 -4.57
N TRP A 81 -0.08 8.30 -5.51
CA TRP A 81 -0.16 8.94 -6.82
C TRP A 81 0.33 7.93 -7.84
N LEU A 82 -0.27 7.94 -9.03
CA LEU A 82 0.20 7.08 -10.12
C LEU A 82 1.67 7.40 -10.43
N ARG A 83 2.56 6.43 -10.23
CA ARG A 83 4.00 6.61 -10.45
C ARG A 83 4.27 6.78 -11.94
N THR A 84 4.88 7.91 -12.30
CA THR A 84 5.25 8.29 -13.67
C THR A 84 6.75 8.47 -13.83
N GLY A 85 7.52 8.28 -12.76
CA GLY A 85 8.97 8.53 -12.76
C GLY A 85 9.37 9.99 -12.87
N ASP A 86 8.43 10.90 -12.65
CA ASP A 86 8.70 12.31 -12.81
C ASP A 86 9.42 12.90 -11.58
N THR A 87 9.28 12.35 -10.38
CA THR A 87 9.83 12.96 -9.14
C THR A 87 11.36 12.90 -9.07
N LYS A 88 11.99 12.10 -9.92
CA LYS A 88 13.43 11.76 -9.89
C LYS A 88 13.88 11.06 -8.60
N LYS A 89 12.94 10.64 -7.73
CA LYS A 89 13.24 9.87 -6.54
C LYS A 89 13.36 8.40 -6.89
N LYS A 90 14.28 7.70 -6.24
CA LYS A 90 14.37 6.23 -6.33
C LYS A 90 13.05 5.61 -5.89
N GLY A 91 12.57 4.62 -6.63
CA GLY A 91 11.31 3.94 -6.37
C GLY A 91 10.08 4.57 -7.03
N ASP A 92 10.16 5.83 -7.49
CA ASP A 92 9.20 6.39 -8.45
C ASP A 92 9.61 5.95 -9.85
N THR A 93 9.24 4.72 -10.21
CA THR A 93 9.41 4.18 -11.56
C THR A 93 8.05 4.20 -12.24
N TRP A 94 8.00 4.59 -13.52
CA TRP A 94 6.72 4.61 -14.25
C TRP A 94 6.08 3.22 -14.26
N PHE A 95 4.89 3.12 -13.67
CA PHE A 95 4.20 1.83 -13.49
C PHE A 95 3.92 1.11 -14.80
N GLY A 96 3.66 1.82 -15.90
CA GLY A 96 3.47 1.19 -17.22
C GLY A 96 4.68 0.37 -17.69
N ASN A 97 5.87 0.62 -17.16
CA ASN A 97 7.08 -0.13 -17.50
C ASN A 97 7.35 -1.33 -16.60
N ILE A 98 6.79 -1.36 -15.40
CA ILE A 98 7.16 -2.33 -14.35
C ILE A 98 6.00 -3.15 -13.83
N MET A 99 4.76 -2.95 -14.30
CA MET A 99 3.63 -3.81 -13.93
C MET A 99 3.55 -5.04 -14.83
N GLY A 100 3.34 -6.21 -14.23
CA GLY A 100 3.44 -7.50 -14.91
C GLY A 100 3.60 -8.65 -13.93
N LYS A 101 3.78 -9.88 -14.44
CA LYS A 101 3.93 -11.09 -13.61
C LYS A 101 5.22 -11.84 -13.94
N TYR A 102 5.71 -12.58 -12.95
CA TYR A 102 6.75 -13.58 -13.13
C TYR A 102 6.13 -14.92 -13.50
N TYR A 103 6.77 -15.66 -14.40
CA TYR A 103 6.32 -16.96 -14.89
C TYR A 103 7.39 -18.02 -14.67
N GLU A 104 6.99 -19.28 -14.54
CA GLU A 104 7.89 -20.42 -14.62
C GLU A 104 8.54 -20.53 -16.02
N SER A 105 9.45 -21.48 -16.21
CA SER A 105 10.12 -21.71 -17.50
C SER A 105 9.16 -22.06 -18.64
N ASP A 106 8.00 -22.63 -18.31
CA ASP A 106 6.92 -22.95 -19.25
C ASP A 106 6.20 -21.71 -19.83
N ASN A 107 6.52 -20.52 -19.32
CA ASN A 107 5.99 -19.24 -19.79
C ASN A 107 4.47 -19.03 -19.64
N VAL A 108 3.78 -19.94 -18.95
CA VAL A 108 2.32 -19.95 -18.77
C VAL A 108 1.96 -19.99 -17.30
N THR A 109 2.64 -20.82 -16.50
CA THR A 109 2.42 -20.93 -15.07
C THR A 109 3.00 -19.71 -14.36
N ILE A 110 2.19 -19.07 -13.52
CA ILE A 110 2.66 -17.98 -12.66
C ILE A 110 3.70 -18.53 -11.67
N PHE A 111 4.80 -17.80 -11.49
CA PHE A 111 5.88 -18.19 -10.58
C PHE A 111 5.34 -18.46 -9.17
N LYS A 112 5.63 -19.64 -8.63
CA LYS A 112 4.96 -20.16 -7.43
C LYS A 112 5.55 -19.65 -6.12
N ASP A 113 6.83 -19.31 -6.09
CA ASP A 113 7.48 -18.82 -4.88
C ASP A 113 7.15 -17.33 -4.67
N THR A 114 6.20 -17.07 -3.78
CA THR A 114 5.71 -15.73 -3.45
C THR A 114 6.69 -14.89 -2.63
N ASN A 115 7.80 -15.47 -2.18
CA ASN A 115 8.86 -14.79 -1.41
C ASN A 115 10.10 -14.47 -2.27
N HIS A 116 10.12 -14.92 -3.52
CA HIS A 116 11.20 -14.70 -4.47
C HIS A 116 10.67 -14.22 -5.83
N TRP A 117 11.59 -13.97 -6.74
CA TRP A 117 11.30 -13.73 -8.16
C TRP A 117 12.39 -14.39 -9.00
N ASN A 118 12.05 -14.73 -10.24
CA ASN A 118 13.01 -15.18 -11.25
C ASN A 118 13.26 -14.06 -12.29
N THR A 119 13.95 -14.36 -13.38
CA THR A 119 14.21 -13.37 -14.44
C THR A 119 13.10 -13.30 -15.51
N ASN A 120 12.15 -14.24 -15.50
CA ASN A 120 11.08 -14.36 -16.50
C ASN A 120 9.89 -13.45 -16.16
N PHE A 121 10.14 -12.14 -16.16
CA PHE A 121 9.12 -11.12 -15.96
C PHE A 121 8.46 -10.72 -17.29
N LYS A 122 7.13 -10.78 -17.35
CA LYS A 122 6.35 -10.30 -18.50
C LYS A 122 5.45 -9.15 -18.10
N LYS A 123 5.58 -8.03 -18.80
CA LYS A 123 4.76 -6.83 -18.60
C LYS A 123 3.30 -7.11 -18.96
N ASP A 124 2.38 -6.58 -18.16
CA ASP A 124 0.94 -6.64 -18.41
C ASP A 124 0.36 -5.21 -18.43
N LEU A 125 0.22 -4.65 -19.63
CA LEU A 125 -0.39 -3.31 -19.79
C LEU A 125 -1.86 -3.28 -19.34
N ARG A 126 -2.58 -4.41 -19.44
CA ARG A 126 -3.96 -4.49 -18.94
C ARG A 126 -4.00 -4.36 -17.43
N MET A 127 -2.96 -4.78 -16.71
CA MET A 127 -2.82 -4.57 -15.27
C MET A 127 -2.68 -3.09 -14.92
N TYR A 128 -1.89 -2.35 -15.70
CA TYR A 128 -1.78 -0.90 -15.56
C TYR A 128 -3.13 -0.22 -15.82
N ASP A 129 -3.86 -0.64 -16.86
CA ASP A 129 -5.22 -0.15 -17.15
C ASP A 129 -6.23 -0.49 -16.04
N ARG A 130 -6.09 -1.67 -15.40
CA ARG A 130 -6.85 -2.04 -14.20
C ARG A 130 -6.54 -1.12 -13.03
N LEU A 131 -5.27 -0.82 -12.77
CA LEU A 131 -4.85 0.10 -11.70
C LEU A 131 -5.37 1.52 -11.94
N LEU A 132 -5.34 2.02 -13.18
CA LEU A 132 -5.86 3.34 -13.51
C LEU A 132 -7.32 3.56 -13.09
N ARG A 133 -8.13 2.49 -13.05
CA ARG A 133 -9.54 2.53 -12.63
C ARG A 133 -9.73 2.73 -11.14
N ASP A 134 -8.70 2.49 -10.32
CA ASP A 134 -8.74 2.80 -8.88
C ASP A 134 -8.64 4.32 -8.62
N TYR A 135 -8.21 5.11 -9.61
CA TYR A 135 -8.11 6.56 -9.51
C TYR A 135 -9.36 7.26 -10.08
N THR A 136 -9.68 8.44 -9.55
CA THR A 136 -10.56 9.37 -10.28
C THR A 136 -9.78 10.01 -11.42
N LEU A 137 -10.25 9.79 -12.64
CA LEU A 137 -9.57 10.22 -13.86
C LEU A 137 -10.24 11.46 -14.45
N PHE A 138 -9.44 12.43 -14.90
CA PHE A 138 -9.88 13.50 -15.78
C PHE A 138 -9.30 13.30 -17.19
N ASN A 139 -10.04 13.67 -18.22
CA ASN A 139 -9.53 13.76 -19.58
C ASN A 139 -8.83 15.09 -19.81
N ILE A 140 -7.78 15.09 -20.63
CA ILE A 140 -7.01 16.28 -21.00
C ILE A 140 -7.08 16.40 -22.54
N PRO A 141 -8.15 17.00 -23.09
CA PRO A 141 -8.44 16.98 -24.52
C PRO A 141 -7.36 17.69 -25.36
N TRP A 142 -6.74 18.74 -24.84
CA TRP A 142 -5.72 19.52 -25.55
C TRP A 142 -4.34 18.84 -25.62
N LYS A 143 -4.09 17.79 -24.83
CA LYS A 143 -2.80 17.09 -24.77
C LYS A 143 -2.74 15.83 -25.66
N GLN A 144 -3.69 15.69 -26.59
CA GLN A 144 -3.72 14.58 -27.53
C GLN A 144 -2.46 14.57 -28.42
N LYS A 145 -1.86 13.38 -28.60
CA LYS A 145 -0.99 13.14 -29.75
C LYS A 145 -1.89 12.89 -30.96
N LYS A 146 -1.58 13.47 -32.14
CA LYS A 146 -2.35 13.26 -33.40
C LYS A 146 -2.80 11.79 -33.53
N GLY A 147 -4.11 11.57 -33.53
CA GLY A 147 -4.73 10.25 -33.76
C GLY A 147 -4.81 9.28 -32.57
N LYS A 148 -4.65 9.73 -31.31
CA LYS A 148 -4.76 8.86 -30.12
C LYS A 148 -5.70 9.42 -29.05
N ASN A 149 -6.21 8.53 -28.20
CA ASN A 149 -7.07 8.82 -27.05
C ASN A 149 -6.57 10.01 -26.21
N ALA A 150 -7.51 10.75 -25.60
CA ALA A 150 -7.21 11.85 -24.69
C ALA A 150 -6.25 11.41 -23.58
N PHE A 151 -5.27 12.27 -23.26
CA PHE A 151 -4.38 12.06 -22.12
C PHE A 151 -5.20 12.09 -20.83
N ILE A 152 -4.81 11.33 -19.80
CA ILE A 152 -5.54 11.21 -18.54
C ILE A 152 -4.78 11.82 -17.36
N TYR A 153 -5.50 12.51 -16.47
CA TYR A 153 -5.01 12.95 -15.18
C TYR A 153 -5.57 12.03 -14.09
N PRO A 154 -4.73 11.17 -13.47
CA PRO A 154 -5.12 10.38 -12.30
C PRO A 154 -5.04 11.23 -11.03
N THR A 155 -6.15 11.34 -10.31
CA THR A 155 -6.24 12.11 -9.07
C THR A 155 -5.59 11.36 -7.92
N PRO A 156 -4.49 11.84 -7.33
CA PRO A 156 -3.89 11.21 -6.17
C PRO A 156 -4.78 11.30 -4.93
N ILE A 157 -4.51 10.44 -3.94
CA ILE A 157 -5.24 10.37 -2.67
C ILE A 157 -4.29 10.37 -1.48
N ILE A 158 -4.70 11.02 -0.39
CA ILE A 158 -3.98 11.00 0.89
C ILE A 158 -4.85 10.52 2.04
N THR A 159 -4.21 9.96 3.08
CA THR A 159 -4.77 9.86 4.43
C THR A 159 -4.01 10.82 5.34
N LEU A 160 -4.71 11.66 6.09
CA LEU A 160 -4.10 12.63 6.99
C LEU A 160 -4.82 12.61 8.33
N LEU A 161 -4.15 12.25 9.42
CA LEU A 161 -4.74 12.21 10.75
C LEU A 161 -4.92 13.63 11.32
N GLU A 162 -5.84 13.78 12.27
CA GLU A 162 -6.04 15.02 13.01
C GLU A 162 -4.73 15.48 13.68
N GLY A 163 -4.48 16.80 13.62
CA GLY A 163 -3.25 17.44 14.09
C GLY A 163 -2.03 17.23 13.18
N LYS A 164 -2.19 16.59 12.01
CA LYS A 164 -1.08 16.37 11.05
C LYS A 164 -1.13 17.32 9.86
N THR A 165 0.05 17.55 9.30
CA THR A 165 0.24 18.40 8.11
C THR A 165 0.94 17.59 7.02
N ALA A 166 0.35 17.58 5.82
CA ALA A 166 0.96 17.03 4.62
C ALA A 166 1.59 18.15 3.79
N THR A 167 2.83 17.95 3.34
CA THR A 167 3.56 18.91 2.49
C THR A 167 3.74 18.34 1.09
N PHE A 168 3.61 19.17 0.05
CA PHE A 168 3.67 18.74 -1.35
C PHE A 168 4.58 19.63 -2.20
N ASN A 169 5.26 18.98 -3.13
CA ASN A 169 5.75 19.62 -4.34
C ASN A 169 4.58 19.77 -5.32
N LEU A 170 4.50 20.90 -6.03
CA LEU A 170 3.57 21.08 -7.14
C LEU A 170 4.32 21.09 -8.46
N LYS A 171 3.96 20.19 -9.38
CA LYS A 171 4.45 20.22 -10.76
C LYS A 171 3.42 20.85 -11.65
N ILE A 172 3.83 21.91 -12.32
CA ILE A 172 2.94 22.80 -13.06
C ILE A 172 3.37 22.77 -14.52
N GLU A 173 2.43 22.57 -15.43
CA GLU A 173 2.63 22.65 -16.87
C GLU A 173 1.64 23.67 -17.41
N ILE A 174 2.12 24.70 -18.12
CA ILE A 174 1.31 25.81 -18.63
C ILE A 174 1.64 26.01 -20.11
N GLU A 175 0.70 25.72 -21.01
CA GLU A 175 0.81 26.08 -22.43
C GLU A 175 0.12 27.44 -22.70
N GLU A 176 -1.04 27.64 -22.08
CA GLU A 176 -1.76 28.93 -22.07
C GLU A 176 -1.76 29.50 -20.66
N LEU A 177 -1.32 30.75 -20.54
CA LEU A 177 -1.11 31.40 -19.25
C LEU A 177 -2.46 31.82 -18.64
N PRO A 178 -2.89 31.23 -17.50
CA PRO A 178 -4.10 31.68 -16.82
C PRO A 178 -3.83 32.98 -16.05
N LYS A 179 -4.88 33.76 -15.79
CA LYS A 179 -4.76 34.99 -14.98
C LYS A 179 -4.47 34.63 -13.52
N LYS A 180 -5.06 33.54 -13.01
CA LYS A 180 -4.82 33.04 -11.65
C LYS A 180 -4.91 31.51 -11.57
N LEU A 181 -4.14 30.95 -10.62
CA LEU A 181 -4.25 29.57 -10.18
C LEU A 181 -4.66 29.52 -8.70
N THR A 182 -5.90 29.14 -8.40
CA THR A 182 -6.43 29.08 -7.03
C THR A 182 -6.48 27.64 -6.50
N LEU A 183 -6.38 27.49 -5.19
CA LEU A 183 -6.50 26.23 -4.46
C LEU A 183 -7.80 26.27 -3.64
N GLU A 184 -8.75 25.42 -4.00
CA GLU A 184 -10.11 25.48 -3.46
C GLU A 184 -10.62 24.07 -3.13
N PHE A 185 -11.14 23.89 -1.90
CA PHE A 185 -11.88 22.67 -1.59
C PHE A 185 -13.20 22.65 -2.38
N LYS A 186 -13.55 21.48 -2.91
CA LYS A 186 -14.82 21.27 -3.60
C LYS A 186 -16.01 21.66 -2.72
N GLU A 187 -16.00 21.17 -1.48
CA GLU A 187 -17.01 21.49 -0.48
C GLU A 187 -16.45 22.56 0.47
N LYS A 188 -17.14 23.70 0.60
CA LYS A 188 -16.69 24.81 1.47
C LYS A 188 -16.50 24.37 2.93
N GLU A 189 -17.35 23.46 3.38
CA GLU A 189 -17.33 22.86 4.72
C GLU A 189 -16.00 22.19 5.08
N ALA A 190 -15.21 21.75 4.09
CA ALA A 190 -13.87 21.21 4.31
C ALA A 190 -12.98 22.16 5.13
N THR A 191 -13.14 23.47 4.96
CA THR A 191 -12.37 24.51 5.65
C THR A 191 -12.57 24.52 7.17
N LYS A 192 -13.65 23.91 7.69
CA LYS A 192 -13.87 23.73 9.13
C LYS A 192 -12.92 22.69 9.74
N HIS A 193 -12.27 21.88 8.91
CA HIS A 193 -11.47 20.72 9.32
C HIS A 193 -10.07 20.72 8.72
N LEU A 194 -9.90 21.39 7.57
CA LEU A 194 -8.68 21.42 6.79
C LEU A 194 -8.27 22.87 6.51
N SER A 195 -6.98 23.18 6.63
CA SER A 195 -6.42 24.47 6.24
C SER A 195 -5.29 24.31 5.23
N LEU A 196 -5.11 25.34 4.42
CA LEU A 196 -4.04 25.46 3.44
C LEU A 196 -3.12 26.60 3.86
N ASN A 197 -1.81 26.46 3.68
CA ASN A 197 -0.88 27.59 3.90
C ASN A 197 -0.99 28.68 2.81
N VAL A 198 -1.49 28.32 1.62
CA VAL A 198 -1.65 29.22 0.48
C VAL A 198 -2.97 28.91 -0.24
N GLN A 199 -3.61 29.95 -0.77
CA GLN A 199 -4.86 29.85 -1.53
C GLN A 199 -4.67 30.11 -3.03
N GLN A 200 -3.50 30.63 -3.43
CA GLN A 200 -3.18 30.94 -4.82
C GLN A 200 -1.71 30.61 -5.12
N ILE A 201 -1.45 30.13 -6.33
CA ILE A 201 -0.10 29.89 -6.84
C ILE A 201 0.36 31.13 -7.63
N SER A 202 1.49 31.71 -7.23
CA SER A 202 2.06 32.93 -7.82
C SER A 202 3.31 32.64 -8.67
N GLY A 203 3.72 33.63 -9.47
CA GLY A 203 4.87 33.52 -10.38
C GLY A 203 4.59 32.55 -11.52
N LEU A 204 3.49 32.77 -12.24
CA LEU A 204 3.06 31.95 -13.36
C LEU A 204 3.83 32.33 -14.63
N SER A 205 4.30 31.32 -15.35
CA SER A 205 4.91 31.49 -16.67
C SER A 205 4.66 30.24 -17.51
N LYS A 206 4.71 30.36 -18.84
CA LYS A 206 4.55 29.21 -19.74
C LYS A 206 5.67 28.19 -19.53
N GLY A 207 5.41 26.93 -19.84
CA GLY A 207 6.33 25.82 -19.72
C GLY A 207 6.08 24.93 -18.49
N LYS A 208 7.09 24.14 -18.13
CA LYS A 208 7.05 23.18 -17.02
C LYS A 208 7.85 23.71 -15.83
N HIS A 209 7.20 23.75 -14.68
CA HIS A 209 7.73 24.30 -13.44
C HIS A 209 7.54 23.33 -12.28
N THR A 210 8.40 23.42 -11.28
CA THR A 210 8.21 22.73 -9.99
C THR A 210 8.30 23.74 -8.87
N LYS A 211 7.27 23.80 -8.03
CA LYS A 211 7.29 24.52 -6.75
C LYS A 211 7.56 23.50 -5.65
N SER A 212 8.79 23.43 -5.17
CA SER A 212 9.19 22.48 -4.11
C SER A 212 8.66 22.90 -2.74
N ASN A 213 8.20 21.92 -1.96
CA ASN A 213 7.73 22.03 -0.58
C ASN A 213 6.71 23.16 -0.36
N PHE A 214 5.90 23.43 -1.39
CA PHE A 214 5.15 24.66 -1.53
C PHE A 214 3.80 24.62 -0.81
N LEU A 215 3.03 23.56 -1.03
CA LEU A 215 1.70 23.42 -0.47
C LEU A 215 1.74 22.61 0.82
N LYS A 216 1.14 23.14 1.87
CA LYS A 216 0.86 22.45 3.13
C LYS A 216 -0.65 22.36 3.33
N ILE A 217 -1.11 21.16 3.66
CA ILE A 217 -2.49 20.87 4.04
C ILE A 217 -2.47 20.38 5.48
N THR A 218 -3.15 21.07 6.39
CA THR A 218 -3.22 20.69 7.80
C THR A 218 -4.61 20.18 8.12
N CYS A 219 -4.70 19.03 8.78
CA CYS A 219 -5.95 18.52 9.33
C CYS A 219 -6.11 19.01 10.77
N ASN A 220 -6.95 20.03 10.94
CA ASN A 220 -7.22 20.66 12.23
C ASN A 220 -8.23 19.86 13.06
N LYS A 221 -9.13 19.13 12.40
CA LYS A 221 -10.15 18.30 13.05
C LYS A 221 -10.45 17.08 12.18
N ALA A 222 -10.73 15.94 12.80
CA ALA A 222 -11.19 14.78 12.04
C ALA A 222 -12.55 15.03 11.35
N PHE A 223 -12.73 14.41 10.18
CA PHE A 223 -13.93 14.60 9.34
C PHE A 223 -14.37 13.29 8.68
N ASP A 224 -15.65 13.26 8.27
CA ASP A 224 -16.37 12.01 7.98
C ASP A 224 -16.59 11.71 6.49
N THR A 225 -16.32 12.66 5.61
CA THR A 225 -16.60 12.58 4.18
C THR A 225 -15.33 12.84 3.37
N MET A 226 -15.20 12.15 2.23
CA MET A 226 -14.07 12.36 1.31
C MET A 226 -14.03 13.82 0.86
N GLN A 227 -12.91 14.49 1.08
CA GLN A 227 -12.69 15.85 0.60
C GLN A 227 -11.92 15.84 -0.71
N THR A 228 -12.15 16.84 -1.55
CA THR A 228 -11.37 17.07 -2.77
C THR A 228 -10.85 18.49 -2.77
N LEU A 229 -9.54 18.63 -2.91
CA LEU A 229 -8.88 19.91 -3.18
C LEU A 229 -8.68 20.03 -4.68
N TYR A 230 -9.19 21.10 -5.28
CA TYR A 230 -8.95 21.45 -6.66
C TYR A 230 -7.88 22.54 -6.76
N VAL A 231 -7.09 22.46 -7.83
CA VAL A 231 -6.38 23.62 -8.38
C VAL A 231 -7.20 24.10 -9.57
N LYS A 232 -7.49 25.40 -9.63
CA LYS A 232 -8.30 25.98 -10.70
C LYS A 232 -7.54 27.07 -11.44
N ALA A 233 -7.48 26.95 -12.76
CA ALA A 233 -7.07 28.01 -13.67
C ALA A 233 -8.30 28.84 -14.05
N ASP A 234 -8.34 30.10 -13.61
CA ASP A 234 -9.43 31.04 -13.92
C ASP A 234 -10.84 30.49 -13.62
N GLY A 235 -10.96 29.65 -12.58
CA GLY A 235 -12.22 29.02 -12.15
C GLY A 235 -12.46 27.61 -12.69
N GLU A 236 -11.67 27.14 -13.65
CA GLU A 236 -11.76 25.79 -14.21
C GLU A 236 -10.68 24.84 -13.65
N ILE A 237 -11.04 23.57 -13.42
CA ILE A 237 -10.14 22.59 -12.80
C ILE A 237 -8.92 22.32 -13.69
N CYS A 238 -7.73 22.44 -13.11
CA CYS A 238 -6.44 22.07 -13.73
C CYS A 238 -5.60 21.11 -12.87
N GLY A 239 -6.08 20.75 -11.67
CA GLY A 239 -5.47 19.77 -10.80
C GLY A 239 -6.44 19.33 -9.71
N ALA A 240 -6.24 18.13 -9.17
CA ALA A 240 -7.07 17.58 -8.10
C ALA A 240 -6.26 16.71 -7.15
N LEU A 241 -6.66 16.70 -5.88
CA LEU A 241 -6.16 15.82 -4.81
C LEU A 241 -7.33 15.37 -3.93
N LYS A 242 -7.44 14.08 -3.66
CA LYS A 242 -8.41 13.54 -2.70
C LYS A 242 -7.81 13.41 -1.30
N ILE A 243 -8.63 13.67 -0.29
CA ILE A 243 -8.25 13.53 1.12
C ILE A 243 -9.27 12.63 1.79
N HIS A 244 -8.80 11.44 2.20
CA HIS A 244 -9.61 10.42 2.83
C HIS A 244 -10.06 10.88 4.24
N PRO A 245 -11.32 10.61 4.64
CA PRO A 245 -11.80 10.93 5.97
C PRO A 245 -11.10 10.11 7.06
N ASN A 246 -11.02 10.64 8.26
CA ASN A 246 -10.07 10.15 9.27
C ASN A 246 -10.66 10.07 10.69
N THR A 247 -11.97 10.24 10.86
CA THR A 247 -12.63 9.99 12.16
C THR A 247 -12.41 8.55 12.63
N PRO A 248 -12.64 8.24 13.92
CA PRO A 248 -12.44 6.90 14.47
C PRO A 248 -13.17 5.78 13.70
N LYS A 249 -14.27 6.07 13.00
CA LYS A 249 -14.97 5.08 12.18
C LYS A 249 -14.15 4.57 10.98
N PHE A 250 -13.19 5.37 10.49
CA PHE A 250 -12.27 5.01 9.41
C PHE A 250 -10.94 4.44 9.92
N GLN A 251 -10.68 4.52 11.23
CA GLN A 251 -9.44 4.05 11.81
C GLN A 251 -9.56 2.58 12.25
N LYS A 252 -8.50 1.78 12.03
CA LYS A 252 -8.36 0.44 12.59
C LYS A 252 -7.40 0.49 13.77
N LYS A 253 -7.90 0.30 14.98
CA LYS A 253 -7.05 0.22 16.18
C LYS A 253 -6.54 -1.20 16.34
N ILE A 254 -5.25 -1.34 16.63
CA ILE A 254 -4.62 -2.63 16.94
C ILE A 254 -3.78 -2.49 18.21
N ASN A 255 -3.62 -3.59 18.94
CA ASN A 255 -2.67 -3.67 20.05
C ASN A 255 -1.47 -4.49 19.61
N VAL A 256 -0.26 -4.00 19.89
CA VAL A 256 0.99 -4.70 19.58
C VAL A 256 1.85 -4.73 20.83
N VAL A 257 2.33 -5.91 21.21
CA VAL A 257 3.31 -6.07 22.28
C VAL A 257 4.67 -6.44 21.70
N PHE A 258 5.69 -5.72 22.16
CA PHE A 258 7.09 -5.94 21.88
C PHE A 258 7.72 -6.70 23.04
N VAL A 259 8.16 -7.94 22.77
CA VAL A 259 8.69 -8.87 23.76
C VAL A 259 10.16 -9.11 23.46
N LYS A 260 11.04 -8.81 24.41
CA LYS A 260 12.45 -9.19 24.33
C LYS A 260 12.57 -10.65 24.73
N VAL A 261 13.29 -11.44 23.94
CA VAL A 261 13.58 -12.84 24.24
C VAL A 261 15.01 -12.94 24.78
N LYS A 262 15.15 -13.59 25.93
CA LYS A 262 16.43 -13.92 26.55
C LYS A 262 16.82 -15.36 26.20
N THR A 263 18.00 -15.53 25.64
CA THR A 263 18.57 -16.82 25.20
C THR A 263 20.01 -16.97 25.68
N ASP A 264 20.57 -18.18 25.61
CA ASP A 264 21.93 -18.49 26.08
C ASP A 264 22.62 -19.57 25.23
N ILE A 265 22.31 -19.62 23.92
CA ILE A 265 22.66 -20.77 23.05
C ILE A 265 24.18 -20.99 22.91
N ASN A 266 24.97 -19.95 23.18
CA ASN A 266 26.43 -19.93 23.13
C ASN A 266 27.08 -19.86 24.53
N GLY A 267 26.36 -20.20 25.60
CA GLY A 267 26.89 -20.28 26.97
C GLY A 267 26.94 -18.94 27.74
N PHE A 268 26.37 -17.88 27.19
CA PHE A 268 26.19 -16.58 27.84
C PHE A 268 24.84 -15.98 27.43
N GLU A 269 24.24 -15.19 28.31
CA GLU A 269 22.93 -14.59 28.04
C GLU A 269 22.99 -13.55 26.92
N VAL A 270 22.01 -13.61 26.03
CA VAL A 270 21.75 -12.66 24.95
C VAL A 270 20.29 -12.23 25.03
N ARG A 271 20.05 -10.92 24.87
CA ARG A 271 18.71 -10.34 24.90
C ARG A 271 18.42 -9.70 23.56
N GLY A 272 17.29 -10.06 22.96
CA GLY A 272 16.80 -9.36 21.79
C GLY A 272 16.41 -7.93 22.10
N LYS A 273 16.52 -7.07 21.08
CA LYS A 273 16.15 -5.65 21.18
C LYS A 273 15.63 -5.17 19.84
N MET A 274 14.61 -4.32 19.86
CA MET A 274 14.17 -3.60 18.68
C MET A 274 15.26 -2.63 18.19
N THR A 275 15.42 -2.49 16.88
CA THR A 275 16.25 -1.40 16.32
C THR A 275 15.75 -0.04 16.77
N ASN A 276 16.65 0.89 17.09
CA ASN A 276 16.28 2.25 17.49
C ASN A 276 15.41 2.94 16.42
N GLY A 277 14.31 3.56 16.85
CA GLY A 277 13.32 4.19 15.97
C GLY A 277 12.46 3.23 15.12
N GLY A 278 12.56 1.92 15.35
CA GLY A 278 11.76 0.91 14.65
C GLY A 278 10.26 1.08 14.89
N ASP A 279 9.86 1.35 16.13
CA ASP A 279 8.49 1.65 16.55
C ASP A 279 7.92 2.90 15.88
N VAL A 280 8.72 3.97 15.81
CA VAL A 280 8.34 5.23 15.15
C VAL A 280 8.11 5.00 13.66
N PHE A 281 9.02 4.28 13.00
CA PHE A 281 8.89 3.94 11.58
C PHE A 281 7.70 3.02 11.33
N PHE A 282 7.50 2.01 12.17
CA PHE A 282 6.39 1.08 12.08
C PHE A 282 5.02 1.80 12.21
N LYS A 283 4.86 2.62 13.24
CA LYS A 283 3.66 3.44 13.44
C LYS A 283 3.40 4.35 12.25
N LYS A 284 4.46 4.93 11.69
CA LYS A 284 4.40 5.79 10.51
C LYS A 284 3.88 5.03 9.29
N CYS A 285 4.40 3.83 9.00
CA CYS A 285 3.93 3.01 7.88
C CYS A 285 2.44 2.61 8.04
N LEU A 286 2.01 2.22 9.24
CA LEU A 286 0.62 1.86 9.52
C LEU A 286 -0.35 3.04 9.39
N ASN A 287 0.05 4.23 9.82
CA ASN A 287 -0.78 5.43 9.72
C ASN A 287 -1.13 5.81 8.27
N GLN A 288 -0.35 5.37 7.27
CA GLN A 288 -0.68 5.55 5.85
C GLN A 288 -1.99 4.85 5.46
N ALA A 289 -2.40 3.83 6.21
CA ALA A 289 -3.66 3.11 6.03
C ALA A 289 -4.68 3.41 7.16
N LEU A 290 -4.45 4.45 7.97
CA LEU A 290 -5.24 4.76 9.18
C LEU A 290 -5.32 3.60 10.17
N VAL A 291 -4.29 2.73 10.21
CA VAL A 291 -4.12 1.73 11.25
C VAL A 291 -3.39 2.39 12.41
N ILE A 292 -4.03 2.43 13.58
CA ILE A 292 -3.53 3.12 14.78
C ILE A 292 -3.04 2.08 15.78
N PRO A 293 -1.73 1.84 15.87
CA PRO A 293 -1.19 0.88 16.81
C PRO A 293 -1.08 1.49 18.21
N ASN A 294 -1.57 0.75 19.20
CA ASN A 294 -1.17 0.88 20.59
C ASN A 294 0.05 -0.03 20.82
N LEU A 295 1.21 0.57 21.00
CA LEU A 295 2.48 -0.15 21.17
C LEU A 295 2.79 -0.30 22.66
N VAL A 296 2.94 -1.54 23.10
CA VAL A 296 3.32 -1.90 24.47
C VAL A 296 4.70 -2.56 24.43
N ILE A 297 5.63 -2.07 25.24
CA ILE A 297 6.93 -2.73 25.44
C ILE A 297 6.81 -3.54 26.71
N GLU A 298 7.00 -4.86 26.62
CA GLU A 298 7.09 -5.67 27.82
C GLU A 298 8.44 -5.47 28.51
N THR A 299 8.37 -5.18 29.81
CA THR A 299 9.52 -4.89 30.66
C THR A 299 10.29 -6.12 31.11
N GLN A 300 9.61 -7.26 31.27
CA GLN A 300 10.21 -8.53 31.63
C GLN A 300 10.60 -9.31 30.37
N ASP A 301 11.84 -9.76 30.29
CA ASP A 301 12.28 -10.60 29.17
C ASP A 301 11.56 -11.95 29.19
N LEU A 302 11.16 -12.44 28.02
CA LEU A 302 10.67 -13.81 27.85
C LEU A 302 11.86 -14.78 27.99
N ASP A 303 11.81 -15.65 29.00
CA ASP A 303 12.94 -16.54 29.29
C ASP A 303 12.94 -17.80 28.42
N CYS A 304 13.87 -17.85 27.48
CA CYS A 304 14.14 -19.00 26.63
C CYS A 304 15.53 -19.61 26.88
N THR A 305 16.12 -19.32 28.05
CA THR A 305 17.38 -19.94 28.48
C THR A 305 17.17 -21.41 28.88
N GLY A 306 18.26 -22.17 28.91
CA GLY A 306 18.27 -23.57 29.32
C GLY A 306 19.21 -23.83 30.48
N ASN A 307 19.19 -25.04 31.03
CA ASN A 307 20.27 -25.48 31.93
C ASN A 307 21.39 -26.12 31.11
N LEU A 308 22.54 -26.37 31.74
CA LEU A 308 23.76 -26.85 31.09
C LEU A 308 23.57 -28.17 30.29
N LEU A 309 22.60 -28.99 30.68
CA LEU A 309 22.31 -30.30 30.10
C LEU A 309 21.18 -30.25 29.06
N TRP A 310 20.24 -29.29 29.17
CA TRP A 310 19.03 -29.20 28.35
C TRP A 310 18.67 -27.75 28.04
N ASN A 311 18.91 -27.35 26.79
CA ASN A 311 18.46 -26.06 26.24
C ASN A 311 17.51 -26.31 25.07
N THR A 312 16.21 -26.24 25.32
CA THR A 312 15.17 -26.56 24.32
C THR A 312 15.24 -25.63 23.10
N PHE A 313 15.45 -24.32 23.31
CA PHE A 313 15.53 -23.36 22.22
C PHE A 313 16.72 -23.68 21.30
N LYS A 314 17.92 -23.82 21.89
CA LYS A 314 19.13 -24.20 21.18
C LYS A 314 18.97 -25.52 20.43
N ASN A 315 18.50 -26.56 21.10
CA ASN A 315 18.45 -27.91 20.55
C ASN A 315 17.45 -28.04 19.41
N LYS A 316 16.34 -27.29 19.45
CA LYS A 316 15.30 -27.34 18.40
C LYS A 316 15.59 -26.41 17.23
N PHE A 317 16.09 -25.19 17.49
CA PHE A 317 16.09 -24.12 16.49
C PHE A 317 17.48 -23.71 16.01
N CYS A 318 18.55 -24.14 16.69
CA CYS A 318 19.91 -23.70 16.38
C CYS A 318 20.80 -24.81 15.84
N THR A 319 21.74 -24.43 14.99
CA THR A 319 22.85 -25.30 14.55
C THR A 319 24.18 -24.60 14.77
N TYR A 320 25.22 -25.38 15.04
CA TYR A 320 26.58 -24.86 15.16
C TYR A 320 27.15 -24.59 13.77
N GLY A 321 27.64 -23.38 13.55
CA GLY A 321 28.15 -22.96 12.25
C GLY A 321 28.89 -21.64 12.32
N GLN A 322 29.08 -21.02 11.16
CA GLN A 322 29.70 -19.70 11.07
C GLN A 322 28.69 -18.60 11.48
N ILE A 323 29.07 -17.75 12.44
CA ILE A 323 28.25 -16.59 12.86
C ILE A 323 28.66 -15.35 12.07
N ASN A 324 29.97 -15.16 11.88
CA ASN A 324 30.55 -14.11 11.03
C ASN A 324 31.93 -14.57 10.50
N LYS A 325 32.64 -13.71 9.75
CA LYS A 325 33.92 -14.07 9.10
C LYS A 325 34.93 -14.73 10.06
N ASN A 326 34.95 -14.36 11.34
CA ASN A 326 35.98 -14.77 12.30
C ASN A 326 35.44 -15.57 13.50
N LYS A 327 34.14 -15.90 13.53
CA LYS A 327 33.52 -16.55 14.70
C LYS A 327 32.60 -17.70 14.29
N LYS A 328 32.78 -18.84 14.94
CA LYS A 328 31.83 -19.97 14.92
C LYS A 328 31.02 -20.01 16.22
N GLY A 329 29.84 -20.59 16.15
CA GLY A 329 28.93 -20.77 17.27
C GLY A 329 27.55 -21.21 16.82
N TYR A 330 26.63 -21.36 17.76
CA TYR A 330 25.23 -21.64 17.46
C TYR A 330 24.54 -20.39 16.92
N ARG A 331 23.71 -20.58 15.89
CA ARG A 331 22.81 -19.57 15.32
C ARG A 331 21.45 -20.20 15.01
N VAL A 332 20.39 -19.41 14.91
CA VAL A 332 19.05 -19.89 14.58
C VAL A 332 18.99 -20.22 13.08
N THR A 333 18.61 -21.45 12.75
CA THR A 333 18.55 -21.95 11.36
C THR A 333 17.25 -22.68 11.04
N LYS A 334 16.37 -22.86 12.04
CA LYS A 334 15.07 -23.52 11.88
C LYS A 334 13.98 -22.69 12.53
N ASP A 335 12.89 -22.47 11.80
CA ASP A 335 11.68 -21.78 12.25
C ASP A 335 10.53 -22.75 12.56
N SER A 336 10.56 -23.97 12.01
CA SER A 336 9.54 -25.00 12.26
C SER A 336 9.36 -25.25 13.76
N GLY A 337 8.15 -24.98 14.27
CA GLY A 337 7.79 -25.11 15.68
C GLY A 337 8.19 -23.94 16.58
N LEU A 338 8.92 -22.93 16.07
CA LEU A 338 9.39 -21.78 16.85
C LEU A 338 8.22 -20.93 17.36
N ARG A 339 7.18 -20.74 16.53
CA ARG A 339 5.96 -20.04 16.94
C ARG A 339 5.31 -20.70 18.15
N SER A 340 4.98 -21.98 18.04
CA SER A 340 4.34 -22.72 19.13
C SER A 340 5.17 -22.68 20.40
N TYR A 341 6.50 -22.78 20.28
CA TYR A 341 7.41 -22.64 21.41
C TYR A 341 7.33 -21.26 22.07
N LEU A 342 7.42 -20.17 21.31
CA LEU A 342 7.40 -18.80 21.83
C LEU A 342 6.02 -18.43 22.41
N GLU A 343 4.93 -18.80 21.74
CA GLU A 343 3.57 -18.57 22.22
C GLU A 343 3.29 -19.35 23.51
N GLN A 344 3.78 -20.60 23.62
CA GLN A 344 3.67 -21.37 24.86
C GLN A 344 4.49 -20.73 25.98
N LYS A 345 5.75 -20.36 25.72
CA LYS A 345 6.58 -19.66 26.71
C LYS A 345 5.95 -18.35 27.19
N LEU A 346 5.36 -17.58 26.27
CA LEU A 346 4.67 -16.34 26.59
C LEU A 346 3.47 -16.62 27.52
N LYS A 347 2.69 -17.66 27.21
CA LYS A 347 1.53 -18.07 28.02
C LYS A 347 1.94 -18.58 29.39
N ASP A 348 3.01 -19.37 29.48
CA ASP A 348 3.51 -19.90 30.76
C ASP A 348 3.99 -18.78 31.68
N GLN A 349 4.68 -17.77 31.12
CA GLN A 349 5.26 -16.68 31.90
C GLN A 349 4.28 -15.54 32.19
N PHE A 350 3.39 -15.19 31.24
CA PHE A 350 2.53 -14.01 31.33
C PHE A 350 1.02 -14.32 31.32
N GLY A 351 0.64 -15.60 31.27
CA GLY A 351 -0.76 -16.01 31.18
C GLY A 351 -1.45 -15.44 29.94
N ASN A 352 -2.65 -14.90 30.14
CA ASN A 352 -3.47 -14.33 29.06
C ASN A 352 -3.28 -12.82 28.84
N LYS A 353 -2.24 -12.20 29.42
CA LYS A 353 -2.02 -10.74 29.40
C LYS A 353 -2.07 -10.12 28.01
N TYR A 354 -1.59 -10.84 26.98
CA TYR A 354 -1.53 -10.36 25.59
C TYR A 354 -2.51 -11.04 24.64
N LYS A 355 -3.58 -11.65 25.16
CA LYS A 355 -4.61 -12.25 24.32
C LYS A 355 -5.18 -11.21 23.35
N GLY A 356 -5.13 -11.50 22.05
CA GLY A 356 -5.63 -10.59 20.99
C GLY A 356 -4.63 -9.50 20.55
N TYR A 357 -3.40 -9.50 21.07
CA TYR A 357 -2.35 -8.60 20.61
C TYR A 357 -1.62 -9.21 19.41
N TYR A 358 -1.13 -8.36 18.52
CA TYR A 358 0.02 -8.71 17.71
C TYR A 358 1.23 -8.85 18.64
N THR A 359 1.85 -10.02 18.65
CA THR A 359 3.00 -10.32 19.50
C THR A 359 4.25 -10.38 18.64
N VAL A 360 5.19 -9.50 18.95
CA VAL A 360 6.46 -9.34 18.25
C VAL A 360 7.58 -9.75 19.19
N PHE A 361 8.32 -10.79 18.81
CA PHE A 361 9.43 -11.33 19.57
C PHE A 361 10.76 -10.86 18.97
N PHE A 362 11.56 -10.17 19.78
CA PHE A 362 12.93 -9.83 19.44
C PHE A 362 13.87 -10.87 20.01
N ILE A 363 14.60 -11.57 19.16
CA ILE A 363 15.61 -12.59 19.52
C ILE A 363 16.98 -12.00 19.20
N GLY A 364 17.88 -11.97 20.19
CA GLY A 364 19.21 -11.35 20.01
C GLY A 364 20.24 -12.24 19.32
N GLU A 365 19.84 -13.46 18.94
CA GLU A 365 20.69 -14.40 18.22
C GLU A 365 20.71 -14.10 16.72
N LYS A 366 21.82 -14.42 16.06
CA LYS A 366 21.90 -14.43 14.59
C LYS A 366 21.02 -15.52 14.00
N ALA A 367 20.45 -15.23 12.84
CA ALA A 367 19.72 -16.20 12.02
C ALA A 367 20.10 -16.06 10.54
N ASP A 368 19.62 -16.99 9.71
CA ASP A 368 19.80 -16.92 8.24
C ASP A 368 18.92 -15.84 7.59
N TRP A 369 17.98 -15.26 8.34
CA TRP A 369 17.08 -14.18 7.95
C TRP A 369 16.99 -13.12 9.06
N ASN A 370 16.53 -11.92 8.71
CA ASN A 370 16.40 -10.82 9.68
C ASN A 370 15.10 -10.89 10.51
N GLY A 371 14.08 -11.56 10.00
CA GLY A 371 12.80 -11.73 10.66
C GLY A 371 11.85 -12.54 9.79
N PHE A 372 10.71 -12.90 10.36
CA PHE A 372 9.60 -13.51 9.62
C PHE A 372 8.28 -13.31 10.37
N SER A 373 7.19 -13.49 9.65
CA SER A 373 5.86 -13.67 10.21
C SER A 373 5.09 -14.74 9.43
N TYR A 374 3.91 -15.11 9.92
CA TYR A 374 2.98 -15.92 9.14
C TYR A 374 1.85 -15.06 8.60
N PHE A 375 1.48 -15.31 7.35
CA PHE A 375 0.36 -14.62 6.72
C PHE A 375 -0.94 -14.81 7.52
N ASN A 376 -1.74 -13.75 7.64
CA ASN A 376 -2.97 -13.73 8.44
C ASN A 376 -2.78 -14.23 9.88
N SER A 377 -1.81 -13.64 10.58
CA SER A 377 -1.51 -13.99 11.96
C SER A 377 -1.33 -12.74 12.84
N THR A 378 -1.11 -12.96 14.12
CA THR A 378 -0.76 -11.93 15.09
C THR A 378 0.66 -12.12 15.61
N PHE A 379 1.55 -12.72 14.82
CA PHE A 379 2.87 -13.18 15.26
C PHE A 379 3.98 -12.64 14.36
N GLY A 380 5.10 -12.21 14.95
CA GLY A 380 6.32 -11.87 14.22
C GLY A 380 7.58 -12.08 15.06
N VAL A 381 8.68 -12.46 14.40
CA VAL A 381 9.99 -12.68 15.02
C VAL A 381 11.05 -11.86 14.30
N TYR A 382 11.97 -11.29 15.07
CA TYR A 382 13.03 -10.42 14.57
C TYR A 382 14.36 -10.79 15.21
N PHE A 383 15.37 -11.06 14.39
CA PHE A 383 16.68 -11.54 14.80
C PHE A 383 17.73 -10.44 14.79
N ASP A 384 18.92 -10.71 15.32
CA ASP A 384 20.02 -9.76 15.28
C ASP A 384 20.44 -9.43 13.83
N GLY A 385 20.31 -8.16 13.44
CA GLY A 385 20.52 -7.67 12.08
C GLY A 385 19.26 -7.08 11.43
N HIS A 386 18.08 -7.25 12.03
CA HIS A 386 16.88 -6.56 11.56
C HIS A 386 17.05 -5.03 11.61
N ASN A 387 16.30 -4.36 10.75
CA ASN A 387 16.25 -2.90 10.69
C ASN A 387 14.82 -2.40 10.84
N ARG A 388 14.65 -1.06 10.87
CA ARG A 388 13.33 -0.41 10.98
C ARG A 388 12.32 -0.91 9.95
N GLY A 389 12.77 -1.21 8.72
CA GLY A 389 11.94 -1.70 7.63
C GLY A 389 11.52 -3.15 7.80
N THR A 390 12.36 -3.99 8.41
CA THR A 390 12.02 -5.39 8.73
C THR A 390 10.79 -5.43 9.65
N LEU A 391 10.76 -4.61 10.71
CA LEU A 391 9.62 -4.55 11.63
C LEU A 391 8.28 -4.32 10.91
N ALA A 392 8.23 -3.29 10.07
CA ALA A 392 7.03 -2.98 9.30
C ALA A 392 6.70 -4.06 8.26
N HIS A 393 7.69 -4.53 7.52
CA HIS A 393 7.53 -5.53 6.46
C HIS A 393 6.93 -6.84 6.98
N GLU A 394 7.57 -7.45 8.00
CA GLU A 394 7.09 -8.73 8.54
C GLU A 394 5.72 -8.59 9.18
N LEU A 395 5.50 -7.54 9.98
CA LEU A 395 4.20 -7.43 10.65
C LEU A 395 3.07 -7.11 9.67
N MET A 396 3.36 -6.49 8.53
CA MET A 396 2.41 -6.29 7.44
C MET A 396 2.08 -7.58 6.69
N HIS A 397 3.01 -8.54 6.57
CA HIS A 397 2.68 -9.90 6.13
C HIS A 397 1.70 -10.58 7.09
N ALA A 398 1.90 -10.43 8.40
CA ALA A 398 0.94 -10.91 9.40
C ALA A 398 -0.46 -10.28 9.20
N MET A 399 -0.50 -9.02 8.74
CA MET A 399 -1.72 -8.30 8.35
C MET A 399 -2.17 -8.55 6.90
N THR A 400 -1.73 -9.64 6.27
CA THR A 400 -2.17 -10.11 4.93
C THR A 400 -1.67 -9.31 3.73
N LEU A 401 -0.64 -8.48 3.88
CA LEU A 401 0.01 -7.89 2.70
C LEU A 401 0.95 -8.91 2.04
N ALA A 402 0.80 -9.09 0.73
CA ALA A 402 1.73 -9.83 -0.10
C ALA A 402 2.90 -8.93 -0.56
N HIS A 403 3.97 -9.58 -1.02
CA HIS A 403 5.06 -8.90 -1.72
C HIS A 403 4.54 -8.16 -2.95
N THR A 404 5.20 -7.06 -3.34
CA THR A 404 4.84 -6.34 -4.57
C THR A 404 5.07 -7.15 -5.84
N PHE A 405 5.84 -8.23 -5.78
CA PHE A 405 6.15 -9.11 -6.92
C PHE A 405 5.41 -10.46 -6.88
N ASP A 406 4.51 -10.66 -5.90
CA ASP A 406 3.72 -11.89 -5.75
C ASP A 406 2.59 -11.97 -6.80
N GLY A 407 2.76 -12.80 -7.83
CA GLY A 407 1.77 -12.95 -8.91
C GLY A 407 0.59 -13.87 -8.61
N LEU A 408 0.60 -14.57 -7.46
CA LEU A 408 -0.22 -15.74 -7.18
C LEU A 408 -1.24 -15.49 -6.08
N SER A 409 -0.85 -14.85 -4.98
CA SER A 409 -1.72 -14.66 -3.82
C SER A 409 -2.92 -13.78 -4.14
N ALA A 410 -4.11 -14.14 -3.65
CA ALA A 410 -5.32 -13.34 -3.81
C ALA A 410 -5.21 -11.92 -3.21
N SER A 411 -4.34 -11.73 -2.22
CA SER A 411 -4.05 -10.42 -1.62
C SER A 411 -3.15 -9.53 -2.50
N ALA A 412 -2.48 -10.09 -3.51
CA ALA A 412 -1.63 -9.35 -4.43
C ALA A 412 -2.43 -8.79 -5.62
N LYS A 413 -3.23 -7.75 -5.36
CA LYS A 413 -4.12 -7.13 -6.38
C LYS A 413 -3.35 -6.67 -7.62
N PHE A 414 -2.15 -6.11 -7.42
CA PHE A 414 -1.27 -5.64 -8.47
C PHE A 414 0.17 -6.05 -8.19
N THR A 415 0.88 -6.40 -9.26
CA THR A 415 2.28 -6.82 -9.19
C THR A 415 3.21 -5.94 -9.99
N TYR A 416 4.43 -5.86 -9.50
CA TYR A 416 5.49 -5.00 -9.98
C TYR A 416 6.77 -5.81 -10.13
N GLN A 417 7.63 -5.40 -11.06
CA GLN A 417 8.97 -5.93 -11.17
C GLN A 417 9.71 -5.71 -9.85
N ALA A 418 10.26 -6.79 -9.29
CA ALA A 418 10.96 -6.76 -8.02
C ALA A 418 12.12 -5.76 -8.04
N ARG A 419 12.37 -5.13 -6.89
CA ARG A 419 13.44 -4.17 -6.62
C ARG A 419 13.32 -2.84 -7.40
N THR A 420 12.13 -2.47 -7.86
CA THR A 420 11.94 -1.23 -8.64
C THR A 420 11.13 -0.14 -7.93
N THR A 421 10.58 -0.46 -6.75
CA THR A 421 9.67 0.44 -6.02
C THR A 421 10.21 0.85 -4.65
N ASP A 422 9.63 1.91 -4.07
CA ASP A 422 9.85 2.33 -2.68
C ASP A 422 8.81 1.72 -1.71
N ASN A 423 8.07 0.70 -2.16
CA ASN A 423 7.04 0.04 -1.36
C ASN A 423 7.67 -0.81 -0.25
N ILE A 424 7.07 -0.80 0.94
CA ILE A 424 7.53 -1.59 2.08
C ILE A 424 7.51 -3.10 1.81
N MET A 425 6.70 -3.58 0.88
CA MET A 425 6.59 -5.00 0.50
C MET A 425 7.50 -5.39 -0.68
N ASP A 426 8.40 -4.51 -1.13
CA ASP A 426 9.41 -4.83 -2.15
C ASP A 426 10.76 -5.21 -1.49
N TYR A 427 11.71 -5.76 -2.23
CA TYR A 427 13.08 -6.06 -1.78
C TYR A 427 14.13 -5.06 -2.33
N SER A 428 13.70 -3.89 -2.76
CA SER A 428 14.57 -2.84 -3.32
C SER A 428 15.64 -2.29 -2.36
N HIS A 429 15.54 -2.60 -1.06
CA HIS A 429 16.59 -2.36 -0.06
C HIS A 429 17.85 -3.22 -0.26
N GLN A 430 17.77 -4.30 -1.05
CA GLN A 430 18.89 -5.16 -1.41
C GLN A 430 19.71 -4.61 -2.58
N LEU A 431 19.34 -3.46 -3.16
CA LEU A 431 20.12 -2.80 -4.22
C LEU A 431 21.33 -2.07 -3.63
N THR A 432 22.33 -1.86 -4.49
CA THR A 432 23.48 -0.99 -4.22
C THR A 432 23.54 0.10 -5.30
N PRO A 433 23.22 1.37 -4.99
CA PRO A 433 22.71 1.87 -3.71
C PRO A 433 21.24 1.47 -3.46
N PRO A 434 20.81 1.31 -2.19
CA PRO A 434 19.47 0.86 -1.86
C PRO A 434 18.38 1.88 -2.23
N ILE A 435 17.17 1.39 -2.42
CA ILE A 435 15.93 2.19 -2.39
C ILE A 435 15.34 2.05 -0.99
N ASP A 436 15.10 3.19 -0.34
CA ASP A 436 14.47 3.22 0.99
C ASP A 436 12.97 2.90 0.86
N ARG A 437 12.56 1.80 1.48
CA ARG A 437 11.19 1.27 1.39
C ARG A 437 10.35 1.84 2.50
N LYS A 438 9.32 2.61 2.16
CA LYS A 438 8.62 3.47 3.13
C LYS A 438 7.17 3.77 2.80
N VAL A 439 6.68 3.34 1.63
CA VAL A 439 5.30 3.60 1.22
C VAL A 439 4.49 2.31 1.13
N ILE A 440 3.18 2.46 1.25
CA ILE A 440 2.19 1.48 0.81
C ILE A 440 1.20 2.18 -0.13
N TYR A 441 0.61 1.44 -1.07
CA TYR A 441 -0.32 1.97 -2.07
C TYR A 441 -1.76 1.97 -1.56
N HIS A 442 -2.65 2.78 -2.15
CA HIS A 442 -4.05 2.91 -1.69
C HIS A 442 -4.78 1.57 -1.66
N TRP A 443 -4.52 0.69 -2.63
CA TRP A 443 -5.09 -0.65 -2.63
C TRP A 443 -4.59 -1.50 -1.45
N GLN A 444 -3.34 -1.35 -1.02
CA GLN A 444 -2.80 -2.02 0.18
C GLN A 444 -3.38 -1.41 1.46
N TRP A 445 -3.70 -0.10 1.46
CA TRP A 445 -4.37 0.53 2.59
C TRP A 445 -5.72 -0.15 2.87
N LYS A 446 -6.47 -0.50 1.81
CA LYS A 446 -7.75 -1.23 1.91
C LYS A 446 -7.60 -2.65 2.46
N VAL A 447 -6.48 -3.33 2.16
CA VAL A 447 -6.18 -4.65 2.73
C VAL A 447 -5.87 -4.53 4.23
N LEU A 448 -5.02 -3.58 4.61
CA LEU A 448 -4.68 -3.36 6.02
C LEU A 448 -5.87 -2.86 6.85
N ASN A 449 -6.72 -2.05 6.25
CA ASN A 449 -7.86 -1.41 6.88
C ASN A 449 -9.06 -1.36 5.91
N SER A 450 -9.99 -2.31 6.09
CA SER A 450 -11.22 -2.41 5.29
C SER A 450 -12.16 -1.21 5.43
N LYS A 451 -11.89 -0.28 6.35
CA LYS A 451 -12.64 0.96 6.51
C LYS A 451 -12.19 2.05 5.52
N ILE A 452 -11.12 1.85 4.75
CA ILE A 452 -10.69 2.78 3.70
C ILE A 452 -11.64 2.70 2.50
N LEU A 453 -12.12 3.86 2.04
CA LEU A 453 -13.04 4.06 0.92
C LEU A 453 -12.39 3.80 -0.44
#